data_AF-A0A1Q7PKD5-F1
#
_entry.id   AF-A0A1Q7PKD5-F1
#
_cell.length_a   1.000
_cell.length_b   1.000
_cell.length_c   1.000
_cell.angle_alpha   90.00
_cell.angle_beta   90.00
_cell.angle_gamma   90.00
#
_symmetry.space_group_name_H-M   'P 1'
#
loop_
_entity.id
_entity.type
_entity.pdbx_description
1 polymer ?
#
loop_
_entity_poly.entity_id
_entity_poly.type
_entity_poly.pdbx_seq_one_letter_code
_entity_poly.pdbx_strand_id
1 'polypeptide(L)' 'MTGFVKLDSSFFAFAGRVAGSVATAKAEKEAKRFVKIVARASRAIDESPAHVHEQLRQRPDVPQGDLEEFRQLLRLP' A
#
# COMPACT_ATOMS: atom_id res chain seq x y z
N MET A 1 -20.83 34.03 36.99
CA MET A 1 -20.84 33.36 35.67
C MET A 1 -19.58 32.52 35.54
N THR A 2 -19.67 31.20 35.66
CA THR A 2 -18.57 30.27 35.37
C THR A 2 -19.16 28.90 35.00
N GLY A 3 -19.65 28.80 33.77
CA GLY A 3 -20.34 27.61 33.23
C GLY A 3 -19.69 27.02 31.98
N PHE A 4 -18.35 27.09 31.86
CA PHE A 4 -17.62 26.73 30.62
C PHE A 4 -16.37 25.87 30.87
N VAL A 5 -16.41 24.91 31.81
CA VAL A 5 -15.24 24.02 32.06
C VAL A 5 -15.55 22.53 31.84
N LYS A 6 -16.82 22.16 31.60
CA LYS A 6 -17.24 20.75 31.35
C LYS A 6 -17.66 20.44 29.90
N LEU A 7 -17.74 21.47 29.06
CA LEU A 7 -17.53 21.35 27.61
C LEU A 7 -16.00 21.48 27.49
N ASP A 8 -15.22 20.40 27.39
CA ASP A 8 -14.98 19.77 26.10
C ASP A 8 -14.25 18.42 26.21
N SER A 9 -14.01 17.88 27.41
CA SER A 9 -13.17 16.68 27.55
C SER A 9 -13.81 15.42 26.94
N SER A 10 -15.12 15.23 27.12
CA SER A 10 -15.83 14.06 26.59
C SER A 10 -16.05 14.12 25.08
N PHE A 11 -16.28 15.32 24.53
CA PHE A 11 -16.44 15.50 23.08
C PHE A 11 -15.12 15.30 22.34
N PHE A 12 -14.02 15.87 22.85
CA PHE A 12 -12.69 15.64 22.28
C PHE A 12 -12.23 14.18 22.45
N ALA A 13 -12.54 13.51 23.57
CA ALA A 13 -12.26 12.08 23.73
C ALA A 13 -13.03 11.21 22.73
N PHE A 14 -14.29 11.55 22.46
CA PHE A 14 -15.11 10.87 21.45
C PHE A 14 -14.59 11.13 20.03
N ALA A 15 -14.26 12.38 19.70
CA ALA A 15 -13.66 12.75 18.41
C ALA A 15 -12.33 12.04 18.17
N GLY A 16 -11.45 11.95 19.19
CA GLY A 16 -10.20 11.20 19.10
C GLY A 16 -10.39 9.71 18.88
N ARG A 17 -11.39 9.09 19.52
CA ARG A 17 -11.71 7.67 19.33
C ARG A 17 -12.28 7.37 17.94
N VAL A 18 -13.16 8.25 17.44
CA VAL A 18 -13.73 8.14 16.09
C VAL A 18 -12.64 8.35 15.03
N ALA A 19 -11.82 9.40 15.16
CA ALA A 19 -10.69 9.65 14.26
C ALA A 19 -9.68 8.48 14.26
N GLY A 20 -9.34 7.93 15.42
CA GLY A 20 -8.49 6.74 15.55
C GLY A 20 -9.08 5.50 14.88
N SER A 21 -10.38 5.26 15.03
CA SER A 21 -11.08 4.13 14.39
C SER A 21 -11.17 4.24 12.86
N VAL A 22 -11.35 5.45 12.32
CA VAL A 22 -11.40 5.68 10.88
C VAL A 22 -10.00 5.61 10.27
N ALA A 23 -8.99 6.14 10.96
CA ALA A 23 -7.59 6.03 10.54
C ALA A 23 -7.13 4.56 10.51
N THR A 24 -7.46 3.77 11.54
CA THR A 24 -7.13 2.33 11.60
C THR A 24 -7.90 1.52 10.57
N ALA A 25 -9.21 1.72 10.42
CA ALA A 25 -10.00 1.00 9.41
C ALA A 25 -9.56 1.33 7.97
N LYS A 26 -9.17 2.58 7.71
CA LYS A 26 -8.61 2.99 6.41
C LYS A 26 -7.23 2.36 6.18
N ALA A 27 -6.36 2.40 7.18
CA ALA A 27 -5.03 1.78 7.12
C ALA A 27 -5.12 0.27 6.91
N GLU A 28 -6.01 -0.43 7.61
CA GLU A 28 -6.23 -1.87 7.42
C GLU A 28 -6.75 -2.20 6.02
N LYS A 29 -7.65 -1.38 5.48
CA LYS A 29 -8.18 -1.57 4.11
C LYS A 29 -7.09 -1.34 3.06
N GLU A 30 -6.27 -0.33 3.24
CA GLU A 30 -5.13 -0.03 2.37
C GLU A 30 -4.07 -1.13 2.46
N ALA A 31 -3.76 -1.62 3.66
CA ALA A 31 -2.85 -2.74 3.88
C ALA A 31 -3.36 -4.02 3.20
N LYS A 32 -4.64 -4.38 3.37
CA LYS A 32 -5.23 -5.55 2.67
C LYS A 32 -5.14 -5.40 1.15
N ARG A 33 -5.40 -4.19 0.63
CA ARG A 33 -5.30 -3.93 -0.81
C ARG A 33 -3.86 -4.05 -1.30
N PHE A 34 -2.90 -3.53 -0.54
CA PHE A 34 -1.48 -3.64 -0.84
C PHE A 34 -1.03 -5.10 -0.86
N VAL A 35 -1.32 -5.87 0.18
CA VAL A 35 -1.00 -7.31 0.26
C VAL A 35 -1.59 -8.07 -0.92
N LYS A 36 -2.83 -7.76 -1.32
CA LYS A 36 -3.46 -8.40 -2.49
C LYS A 36 -2.72 -8.07 -3.80
N ILE A 37 -2.25 -6.84 -3.96
CA ILE A 37 -1.47 -6.42 -5.14
C ILE A 37 -0.13 -7.16 -5.15
N VAL A 38 0.58 -7.17 -4.02
CA VAL A 38 1.87 -7.87 -3.89
C VAL A 38 1.71 -9.35 -4.18
N ALA A 39 0.73 -10.02 -3.57
CA ALA A 39 0.48 -11.44 -3.79
C ALA A 39 0.16 -11.75 -5.27
N ARG A 40 -0.60 -10.87 -5.94
CA ARG A 40 -0.90 -11.03 -7.37
C ARG A 40 0.35 -10.83 -8.24
N ALA A 41 1.18 -9.84 -7.91
CA ALA A 41 2.42 -9.57 -8.62
C ALA A 41 3.41 -10.74 -8.45
N SER A 42 3.62 -11.20 -7.22
CA SER A 42 4.46 -12.38 -6.93
C SER A 42 3.99 -13.60 -7.71
N ARG A 43 2.68 -13.88 -7.69
CA ARG A 43 2.12 -15.01 -8.44
C ARG A 43 2.32 -14.89 -9.95
N ALA A 44 2.16 -13.69 -10.52
CA ALA A 44 2.39 -13.46 -11.95
C ALA A 44 3.88 -13.66 -12.32
N ILE A 45 4.80 -13.27 -11.43
CA ILE A 45 6.23 -13.48 -11.60
C ILE A 45 6.57 -14.98 -11.52
N ASP A 46 6.00 -15.71 -10.54
CA ASP A 46 6.22 -17.15 -10.38
C ASP A 46 5.66 -17.95 -11.57
N GLU A 47 4.49 -17.56 -12.08
CA GLU A 47 3.84 -18.25 -13.21
C GLU A 47 4.55 -17.98 -14.54
N SER A 48 5.03 -16.75 -14.79
CA SER A 48 5.62 -16.36 -16.08
C SER A 48 6.60 -15.17 -15.95
N PRO A 49 7.83 -15.41 -15.45
CA PRO A 49 8.78 -14.34 -15.15
C PRO A 49 9.21 -13.57 -16.41
N ALA A 50 9.42 -14.27 -17.52
CA ALA A 50 9.77 -13.66 -18.81
C ALA A 50 8.66 -12.75 -19.35
N HIS A 51 7.41 -13.14 -19.16
CA HIS A 51 6.26 -12.35 -19.62
C HIS A 51 6.12 -11.06 -18.81
N VAL A 52 6.32 -11.12 -17.50
CA VAL A 52 6.30 -9.94 -16.63
C VAL A 52 7.45 -8.98 -16.99
N HIS A 53 8.66 -9.49 -17.23
CA HIS A 53 9.79 -8.67 -17.66
C HIS A 53 9.49 -7.93 -18.98
N GLU A 54 8.95 -8.61 -19.99
CA GLU A 54 8.57 -7.96 -21.26
C GLU A 54 7.47 -6.90 -21.08
N GLN A 55 6.46 -7.16 -20.23
CA GLN A 55 5.45 -6.15 -19.92
C GLN A 55 6.04 -4.90 -19.26
N LEU A 56 7.02 -5.07 -18.35
CA LEU A 56 7.72 -3.96 -17.71
C LEU A 56 8.63 -3.22 -18.70
N ARG A 57 9.21 -3.91 -19.67
CA ARG A 57 10.04 -3.30 -20.71
C ARG A 57 9.27 -2.34 -21.62
N GLN A 58 7.98 -2.61 -21.86
CA GLN A 58 7.11 -1.75 -22.68
C GLN A 58 6.66 -0.48 -21.94
N ARG A 59 6.99 -0.34 -20.65
CA ARG A 59 6.53 0.76 -19.81
C ARG A 59 7.57 1.89 -19.74
N PRO A 60 7.22 3.13 -20.13
CA PRO A 60 8.14 4.26 -20.10
C PRO A 60 8.44 4.76 -18.68
N ASP A 61 7.61 4.39 -17.71
CA ASP A 61 7.75 4.71 -16.28
C ASP A 61 8.73 3.79 -15.53
N VAL A 62 9.26 2.76 -16.18
CA VAL A 62 10.18 1.80 -15.57
C VAL A 62 11.64 2.20 -15.86
N PRO A 63 12.44 2.52 -14.84
CA PRO A 63 13.87 2.76 -15.01
C PRO A 63 14.57 1.54 -15.61
N GLN A 64 15.39 1.75 -16.63
CA GLN A 64 16.08 0.65 -17.31
C GLN A 64 17.09 -0.06 -16.40
N GLY A 65 17.68 0.63 -15.42
CA GLY A 65 18.59 0.04 -14.44
C GLY A 65 17.89 -1.00 -13.55
N ASP A 66 16.76 -0.62 -12.96
CA ASP A 66 15.94 -1.50 -12.12
C ASP A 66 15.39 -2.69 -12.92
N LEU A 67 15.06 -2.49 -14.21
CA LEU A 67 14.59 -3.55 -15.09
C LEU A 67 15.67 -4.62 -15.35
N GLU A 68 16.92 -4.20 -15.57
CA GLU A 68 18.04 -5.13 -15.79
C GLU A 68 18.41 -5.88 -14.50
N GLU A 69 18.40 -5.20 -13.35
CA GLU A 69 18.57 -5.87 -12.05
C GLU A 69 17.45 -6.90 -11.82
N PHE A 70 16.21 -6.54 -12.13
CA PHE A 70 15.08 -7.46 -12.04
C PHE A 70 15.22 -8.66 -12.97
N ARG A 71 15.69 -8.46 -14.21
CA ARG A 71 16.03 -9.55 -15.16
C ARG A 71 17.05 -10.52 -14.57
N GLN A 72 18.11 -10.01 -13.95
CA GLN A 72 19.15 -10.81 -13.30
C GLN A 72 18.60 -11.61 -12.12
N LEU A 73 17.75 -10.99 -11.28
CA LEU A 73 17.08 -11.68 -10.17
C LEU A 73 16.17 -12.81 -10.65
N LEU A 74 15.48 -12.61 -11.78
CA LEU A 74 14.66 -13.63 -12.43
C LEU A 74 15.46 -14.67 -13.23
N ARG A 75 16.79 -14.52 -13.33
CA ARG A 75 17.70 -15.40 -14.09
C ARG A 75 17.25 -15.59 -15.55
N LEU A 76 16.71 -14.53 -16.14
CA LEU A 76 16.31 -14.55 -17.54
C LEU A 76 17.55 -14.46 -18.44
N PRO A 77 17.57 -15.15 -19.60
CA PRO A 77 18.68 -15.13 -20.54
C PRO A 77 18.91 -13.75 -21.15
#